data_AF-A0A5E4JRW6-F1
#
_entry.id   AF-A0A5E4JRW6-F1
#
_cell.length_a   1.000
_cell.length_b   1.000
_cell.length_c   1.000
_cell.angle_alpha   90.00
_cell.angle_beta   90.00
_cell.angle_gamma   90.00
#
_symmetry.space_group_name_H-M   'P 1'
#
loop_
_entity.id
_entity.type
_entity.pdbx_description
1 polymer ?
#
loop_
_entity_poly.entity_id
_entity_poly.type
_entity_poly.pdbx_seq_one_letter_code
_entity_poly.pdbx_strand_id
1 'polypeptide(L)'
;MSSQDKKVFSWGRAVKGKKGVSEVVGYILLISIAVAMSVIVYAWLKSYVPKEPLECPGDISLMIKDINCTADGIIDMTLRNNGKFSIYAYTIKYAKDPSKTIATDSLAKAFRDLNGHRDGEVIYFMGGSPTGDCTNVFEPGNEVEHQFDMNILSGVQTAFIDITPIRCQQQEGKIKSVQVRCNDARIRQPIVCPIA
;
A
#
# COMPACT_ATOMS: atom_id res chain seq x y z
N MET A 1 -3.13 -61.67 59.72
CA MET A 1 -4.45 -61.20 60.20
C MET A 1 -4.23 -59.91 60.98
N SER A 2 -4.40 -58.75 60.36
CA SER A 2 -4.56 -57.48 61.08
C SER A 2 -5.19 -56.45 60.16
N SER A 3 -6.36 -56.01 60.59
CA SER A 3 -7.26 -55.05 59.97
C SER A 3 -6.69 -53.63 60.14
N GLN A 4 -6.66 -52.84 59.08
CA GLN A 4 -6.51 -51.39 59.16
C GLN A 4 -7.76 -50.77 58.53
N ASP A 5 -8.51 -50.13 59.40
CA ASP A 5 -9.82 -49.55 59.23
C ASP A 5 -9.67 -48.04 59.49
N LYS A 6 -10.53 -47.21 58.85
CA LYS A 6 -10.81 -45.77 59.11
C LYS A 6 -9.94 -44.74 58.36
N LYS A 7 -10.45 -43.64 57.76
CA LYS A 7 -11.71 -42.86 57.92
C LYS A 7 -11.96 -42.04 56.65
N VAL A 8 -13.17 -42.11 56.09
CA VAL A 8 -13.67 -41.18 55.06
C VAL A 8 -14.08 -39.87 55.74
N PHE A 9 -13.44 -38.78 55.33
CA PHE A 9 -13.69 -37.44 55.86
C PHE A 9 -14.99 -36.86 55.25
N SER A 10 -16.06 -36.91 56.03
CA SER A 10 -17.36 -36.32 55.71
C SER A 10 -17.42 -34.87 56.19
N TRP A 11 -17.57 -33.93 55.25
CA TRP A 11 -17.97 -32.55 55.54
C TRP A 11 -19.30 -32.26 54.83
N GLY A 12 -20.40 -32.51 55.53
CA GLY A 12 -21.73 -32.06 55.15
C GLY A 12 -22.34 -31.25 56.29
N ARG A 13 -22.12 -29.93 56.30
CA ARG A 13 -22.80 -29.02 57.23
C ARG A 13 -23.97 -28.37 56.49
N ALA A 14 -25.18 -28.85 56.76
CA ALA A 14 -26.42 -28.28 56.25
C ALA A 14 -26.76 -26.97 56.98
N VAL A 15 -26.71 -25.83 56.27
CA VAL A 15 -27.18 -24.54 56.79
C VAL A 15 -28.62 -24.33 56.32
N LYS A 16 -29.57 -24.40 57.27
CA LYS A 16 -31.01 -24.21 57.05
C LYS A 16 -31.32 -22.71 57.13
N GLY A 17 -31.88 -22.12 56.05
CA GLY A 17 -32.56 -20.80 56.13
C GLY A 17 -31.99 -19.61 55.33
N LYS A 18 -31.24 -19.79 54.24
CA LYS A 18 -30.80 -18.67 53.35
C LYS A 18 -31.09 -18.94 51.86
N LYS A 19 -32.34 -19.24 51.50
CA LYS A 19 -32.72 -19.63 50.12
C LYS A 19 -32.79 -18.47 49.10
N GLY A 20 -32.71 -17.21 49.51
CA GLY A 20 -32.77 -16.07 48.57
C GLY A 20 -31.41 -15.57 48.06
N VAL A 21 -30.31 -15.86 48.77
CA VAL A 21 -28.99 -15.31 48.44
C VAL A 21 -28.37 -16.02 47.22
N SER A 22 -28.71 -17.29 47.01
CA SER A 22 -28.19 -18.08 45.87
C SER A 22 -28.67 -17.53 44.52
N GLU A 23 -29.89 -17.00 44.46
CA GLU A 23 -30.47 -16.44 43.23
C GLU A 23 -29.71 -15.19 42.79
N VAL A 24 -29.47 -14.28 43.74
CA VAL A 24 -28.75 -13.01 43.49
C VAL A 24 -27.31 -13.27 43.06
N VAL A 25 -26.64 -14.24 43.71
CA VAL A 25 -25.27 -14.65 43.33
C VAL A 25 -25.25 -15.24 41.93
N GLY A 26 -26.28 -16.00 41.53
CA GLY A 26 -26.42 -16.54 40.18
C GLY A 26 -26.50 -15.46 39.10
N TYR A 27 -27.30 -14.42 39.32
CA TYR A 27 -27.41 -13.30 38.39
C TYR A 27 -26.09 -12.54 38.21
N ILE A 28 -25.37 -12.27 39.31
CA ILE A 28 -24.08 -11.58 39.26
C ILE A 28 -23.06 -12.43 38.50
N LEU A 29 -23.04 -13.74 38.73
CA LEU A 29 -22.16 -14.67 38.03
C LEU A 29 -22.47 -14.68 36.52
N LEU A 30 -23.74 -14.73 36.15
CA LEU A 30 -24.17 -14.76 34.75
C LEU A 30 -23.80 -13.47 34.02
N ILE A 31 -24.04 -12.31 34.64
CA ILE A 31 -23.70 -11.00 34.07
C ILE A 31 -22.19 -10.86 33.89
N SER A 32 -21.39 -11.27 34.87
CA SER A 32 -19.92 -11.15 34.78
C SER A 32 -19.33 -12.00 33.66
N ILE A 33 -19.83 -13.23 33.45
CA ILE A 33 -19.42 -14.08 32.32
C ILE A 33 -19.82 -13.44 30.99
N ALA A 34 -21.02 -12.86 30.88
CA ALA A 34 -21.47 -12.18 29.67
C ALA A 34 -20.55 -10.98 29.31
N VAL A 35 -20.17 -10.17 30.31
CA VAL A 35 -19.23 -9.06 30.12
C VAL A 35 -17.85 -9.56 29.70
N ALA A 36 -17.32 -10.61 30.35
CA ALA A 36 -16.02 -11.18 29.99
C ALA A 36 -16.02 -11.71 28.54
N MET A 37 -17.08 -12.42 28.13
CA MET A 37 -17.22 -12.90 26.75
C MET A 37 -17.28 -11.75 25.74
N SER A 38 -17.96 -10.64 26.07
CA SER A 38 -18.04 -9.47 25.17
C SER A 38 -16.66 -8.86 24.87
N VAL A 39 -15.78 -8.77 25.87
CA VAL A 39 -14.43 -8.21 25.71
C VAL A 39 -13.56 -9.11 24.84
N ILE A 40 -13.66 -10.43 25.03
CA ILE A 40 -12.91 -11.42 24.23
C ILE A 40 -13.37 -11.34 22.77
N VAL A 41 -14.67 -11.31 22.51
CA VAL A 41 -15.23 -11.19 21.15
C VAL A 41 -14.82 -9.86 20.50
N TYR A 42 -14.83 -8.75 21.24
CA TYR A 42 -14.37 -7.46 20.72
C TYR A 42 -12.88 -7.49 20.34
N ALA A 43 -12.02 -8.03 21.20
CA ALA A 43 -10.60 -8.18 20.92
C ALA A 43 -10.36 -9.07 19.69
N TRP A 44 -11.14 -10.14 19.54
CA TRP A 44 -11.09 -11.02 18.39
C TRP A 44 -11.55 -10.32 17.12
N LEU A 45 -12.71 -9.64 17.12
CA LEU A 45 -13.21 -8.87 15.98
C LEU A 45 -12.21 -7.81 15.51
N LYS A 46 -11.54 -7.12 16.45
CA LYS A 46 -10.49 -6.14 16.11
C LYS A 46 -9.31 -6.76 15.34
N SER A 47 -9.04 -8.05 15.53
CA SER A 47 -8.02 -8.77 14.77
C SER A 47 -8.48 -9.18 13.37
N TYR A 48 -9.80 -9.28 13.14
CA TYR A 48 -10.38 -9.70 11.86
C TYR A 48 -10.71 -8.53 10.94
N VAL A 49 -10.96 -7.33 11.47
CA VAL A 49 -11.20 -6.15 10.65
C VAL A 49 -9.89 -5.78 9.96
N PRO A 50 -9.77 -5.95 8.62
CA PRO A 50 -8.62 -5.47 7.91
C PRO A 50 -8.55 -3.96 8.12
N LYS A 51 -7.39 -3.46 8.56
CA LYS A 51 -7.16 -2.03 8.59
C LYS A 51 -7.41 -1.48 7.20
N GLU A 52 -8.06 -0.32 7.13
CA GLU A 52 -8.44 0.31 5.86
C GLU A 52 -7.28 0.22 4.86
N PRO A 53 -7.56 -0.14 3.59
CA PRO A 53 -6.52 -0.17 2.58
C PRO A 53 -5.83 1.19 2.58
N LEU A 54 -4.51 1.17 2.48
CA LEU A 54 -3.75 2.41 2.31
C LEU A 54 -4.15 3.01 0.96
N GLU A 55 -5.09 3.94 1.00
CA GLU A 55 -5.54 4.65 -0.20
C GLU A 55 -4.59 5.81 -0.49
N CYS A 56 -4.38 6.08 -1.78
CA CYS A 56 -3.66 7.27 -2.17
C CYS A 56 -4.53 8.50 -1.90
N PRO A 57 -4.02 9.51 -1.18
CA PRO A 57 -4.79 10.73 -0.97
C PRO A 57 -5.07 11.40 -2.32
N GLY A 58 -6.28 11.93 -2.48
CA GLY A 58 -6.78 12.46 -3.76
C GLY A 58 -6.03 13.67 -4.33
N ASP A 59 -5.14 14.31 -3.55
CA ASP A 59 -4.35 15.46 -4.00
C ASP A 59 -2.95 15.08 -4.54
N ILE A 60 -2.74 13.84 -4.98
CA ILE A 60 -1.52 13.45 -5.71
C ILE A 60 -1.75 13.70 -7.19
N SER A 61 -0.90 14.52 -7.81
CA SER A 61 -0.96 14.80 -9.24
C SER A 61 0.45 14.91 -9.76
N LEU A 62 0.83 13.98 -10.61
CA LEU A 62 2.01 14.09 -11.45
C LEU A 62 1.52 14.57 -12.83
N MET A 63 2.32 15.34 -13.55
CA MET A 63 1.95 15.84 -14.87
C MET A 63 3.17 15.77 -15.78
N ILE A 64 2.93 15.47 -17.06
CA ILE A 64 3.97 15.62 -18.09
C ILE A 64 3.89 17.05 -18.60
N LYS A 65 4.97 17.81 -18.38
CA LYS A 65 5.06 19.21 -18.80
C LYS A 65 5.45 19.33 -20.25
N ASP A 66 6.46 18.57 -20.66
CA ASP A 66 6.97 18.56 -22.03
C ASP A 66 7.46 17.16 -22.42
N ILE A 67 7.37 16.87 -23.72
CA ILE A 67 7.89 15.66 -24.33
C ILE A 67 8.59 16.10 -25.62
N ASN A 68 9.91 15.95 -25.64
CA ASN A 68 10.72 16.19 -26.82
C ASN A 68 11.25 14.87 -27.36
N CYS A 69 11.08 14.62 -28.65
CA CYS A 69 11.60 13.43 -29.31
C CYS A 69 12.77 13.85 -30.21
N THR A 70 13.97 13.34 -29.92
CA THR A 70 15.15 13.54 -30.76
C THR A 70 15.15 12.53 -31.91
N ALA A 71 15.69 12.91 -33.06
CA ALA A 71 15.78 12.05 -34.25
C ALA A 71 16.55 10.73 -34.00
N ASP A 72 17.41 10.70 -32.98
CA ASP A 72 18.16 9.52 -32.55
C ASP A 72 17.31 8.50 -31.75
N GLY A 73 15.99 8.67 -31.68
CA GLY A 73 15.09 7.76 -30.96
C GLY A 73 15.12 7.94 -29.43
N ILE A 74 15.58 9.11 -28.96
CA ILE A 74 15.59 9.47 -27.53
C ILE A 74 14.37 10.34 -27.23
N ILE A 75 13.63 9.98 -26.19
CA ILE A 75 12.51 10.77 -25.66
C ILE A 75 12.96 11.45 -24.37
N ASP A 76 12.97 12.77 -24.38
CA ASP A 76 13.17 13.61 -23.21
C ASP A 76 11.81 14.02 -22.66
N MET A 77 11.52 13.62 -21.42
CA MET A 77 10.25 13.88 -20.77
C MET A 77 10.46 14.70 -19.51
N THR A 78 9.83 15.86 -19.45
CA THR A 78 9.79 16.68 -18.24
C THR A 78 8.55 16.35 -17.42
N LEU A 79 8.75 15.82 -16.22
CA LEU A 79 7.70 15.55 -15.25
C LEU A 79 7.63 16.66 -14.21
N ARG A 80 6.42 17.03 -13.81
CA ARG A 80 6.16 18.01 -12.74
C ARG A 80 5.21 17.44 -11.71
N ASN A 81 5.55 17.58 -10.42
CA ASN A 81 4.59 17.30 -9.35
C ASN A 81 3.65 18.50 -9.18
N ASN A 82 2.40 18.37 -9.61
CA ASN A 82 1.36 19.38 -9.42
C ASN A 82 0.44 19.07 -8.22
N GLY A 83 0.68 17.96 -7.53
CA GLY A 83 -0.05 17.57 -6.33
C GLY A 83 0.37 18.36 -5.10
N LYS A 84 -0.34 18.15 -3.98
CA LYS A 84 0.02 18.73 -2.66
C LYS A 84 0.99 17.85 -1.88
N PHE A 85 1.33 16.69 -2.42
CA PHE A 85 2.06 15.66 -1.72
C PHE A 85 3.31 15.24 -2.48
N SER A 86 4.37 14.92 -1.72
CA SER A 86 5.59 14.37 -2.29
C SER A 86 5.40 12.94 -2.77
N ILE A 87 6.10 12.59 -3.86
CA ILE A 87 6.02 11.30 -4.54
C ILE A 87 7.34 10.55 -4.33
N TYR A 88 7.26 9.24 -4.19
CA TYR A 88 8.43 8.37 -3.99
C TYR A 88 9.06 7.93 -5.31
N ALA A 89 8.23 7.41 -6.20
CA ALA A 89 8.64 6.82 -7.47
C ALA A 89 7.46 6.85 -8.45
N TYR A 90 7.65 6.38 -9.67
CA TYR A 90 6.56 6.19 -10.61
C TYR A 90 6.81 4.95 -11.48
N THR A 91 5.74 4.41 -12.05
CA THR A 91 5.82 3.42 -13.13
C THR A 91 5.32 4.03 -14.40
N ILE A 92 6.02 3.72 -15.49
CA ILE A 92 5.70 4.22 -16.82
C ILE A 92 5.44 3.05 -17.77
N LYS A 93 4.30 3.10 -18.43
CA LYS A 93 3.85 2.10 -19.40
C LYS A 93 3.48 2.77 -20.70
N TYR A 94 3.56 2.03 -21.79
CA TYR A 94 3.14 2.49 -23.11
C TYR A 94 2.17 1.49 -23.74
N ALA A 95 1.40 1.99 -24.70
CA ALA A 95 0.58 1.17 -25.57
C ALA A 95 0.89 1.49 -27.03
N LYS A 96 0.89 0.44 -27.87
CA LYS A 96 1.03 0.57 -29.32
C LYS A 96 -0.29 0.90 -30.00
N ASP A 97 -1.38 0.45 -29.41
CA ASP A 97 -2.71 0.54 -29.98
C ASP A 97 -3.51 1.64 -29.28
N PRO A 98 -3.98 2.69 -29.99
CA PRO A 98 -4.78 3.75 -29.40
C PRO A 98 -6.15 3.26 -28.91
N SER A 99 -6.65 2.13 -29.41
CA SER A 99 -7.94 1.55 -28.99
C SER A 99 -7.87 0.92 -27.60
N LYS A 100 -6.67 0.62 -27.08
CA LYS A 100 -6.51 0.13 -25.72
C LYS A 100 -6.79 1.23 -24.71
N THR A 101 -7.47 0.85 -23.63
CA THR A 101 -7.79 1.76 -22.51
C THR A 101 -6.68 1.87 -21.48
N ILE A 102 -5.74 0.92 -21.46
CA ILE A 102 -4.66 0.83 -20.48
C ILE A 102 -3.37 0.40 -21.18
N ALA A 103 -2.28 1.09 -20.88
CA ALA A 103 -0.95 0.67 -21.29
C ALA A 103 -0.49 -0.59 -20.55
N THR A 104 -0.09 -1.61 -21.32
CA THR A 104 0.36 -2.91 -20.79
C THR A 104 1.86 -3.07 -20.77
N ASP A 105 2.57 -2.45 -21.71
CA ASP A 105 4.00 -2.65 -21.90
C ASP A 105 4.80 -1.64 -21.08
N SER A 106 5.85 -2.09 -20.38
CA SER A 106 6.65 -1.21 -19.52
C SER A 106 7.68 -0.43 -20.32
N LEU A 107 7.72 0.89 -20.13
CA LEU A 107 8.75 1.76 -20.71
C LEU A 107 10.00 1.84 -19.82
N ALA A 108 9.95 1.33 -18.58
CA ALA A 108 11.08 1.38 -17.65
C ALA A 108 12.36 0.75 -18.20
N LYS A 109 12.26 -0.21 -19.13
CA LYS A 109 13.42 -0.84 -19.78
C LYS A 109 14.24 0.13 -20.64
N ALA A 110 13.60 1.19 -21.15
CA ALA A 110 14.22 2.21 -21.97
C ALA A 110 14.83 3.36 -21.15
N PHE A 111 14.67 3.36 -19.82
CA PHE A 111 15.17 4.45 -18.97
C PHE A 111 16.71 4.54 -19.00
N ARG A 112 17.23 5.72 -19.32
CA ARG A 112 18.67 5.97 -19.52
C ARG A 112 19.26 7.09 -18.65
N ASP A 113 18.42 7.80 -17.93
CA ASP A 113 18.81 9.05 -17.28
C ASP A 113 19.56 8.88 -15.94
N LEU A 114 20.33 9.91 -15.58
CA LEU A 114 21.11 10.07 -14.36
C LEU A 114 20.33 10.72 -13.21
N ASN A 115 19.21 11.43 -13.49
CA ASN A 115 18.39 12.08 -12.45
C ASN A 115 17.42 11.11 -11.75
N GLY A 116 17.64 9.81 -11.92
CA GLY A 116 16.87 8.76 -11.28
C GLY A 116 17.57 7.42 -11.34
N HIS A 117 16.92 6.42 -10.76
CA HIS A 117 17.38 5.05 -10.83
C HIS A 117 16.19 4.13 -11.13
N ARG A 118 16.45 3.03 -11.84
CA ARG A 118 15.42 2.05 -12.20
C ARG A 118 15.67 0.72 -11.48
N ASP A 119 14.69 0.28 -10.72
CA ASP A 119 14.62 -1.09 -10.19
C ASP A 119 13.37 -1.80 -10.72
N GLY A 120 13.58 -2.79 -11.57
CA GLY A 120 12.52 -3.48 -12.31
C GLY A 120 11.69 -2.54 -13.18
N GLU A 121 10.39 -2.44 -12.89
CA GLU A 121 9.44 -1.56 -13.59
C GLU A 121 9.24 -0.19 -12.94
N VAL A 122 9.92 0.06 -11.82
CA VAL A 122 9.78 1.27 -11.03
C VAL A 122 10.95 2.21 -11.31
N ILE A 123 10.64 3.48 -11.54
CA ILE A 123 11.62 4.54 -11.68
C ILE A 123 11.55 5.43 -10.44
N TYR A 124 12.67 5.52 -9.74
CA TYR A 124 12.87 6.32 -8.56
C TYR A 124 13.46 7.66 -8.96
N PHE A 125 12.94 8.73 -8.37
CA PHE A 125 13.54 10.05 -8.50
C PHE A 125 14.88 10.09 -7.76
N MET A 126 15.76 11.05 -8.11
CA MET A 126 17.04 11.24 -7.43
C MET A 126 16.87 11.31 -5.90
N GLY A 127 17.63 10.49 -5.18
CA GLY A 127 17.56 10.35 -3.72
C GLY A 127 16.59 9.28 -3.22
N GLY A 128 15.72 8.74 -4.08
CA GLY A 128 14.93 7.55 -3.79
C GLY A 128 15.80 6.28 -3.86
N SER A 129 15.52 5.29 -3.00
CA SER A 129 16.27 4.04 -2.96
C SER A 129 15.36 2.81 -2.88
N PRO A 130 15.53 1.79 -3.74
CA PRO A 130 14.80 0.53 -3.62
C PRO A 130 15.19 -0.26 -2.37
N THR A 131 16.42 -0.04 -1.87
CA THR A 131 16.99 -0.73 -0.72
C THR A 131 17.09 0.26 0.45
N GLY A 132 15.97 0.47 1.15
CA GLY A 132 15.94 1.39 2.29
C GLY A 132 14.53 1.65 2.81
N ASP A 133 14.43 2.56 3.78
CA ASP A 133 13.14 3.12 4.17
C ASP A 133 12.61 3.97 3.02
N CYS A 134 11.38 3.68 2.62
CA CYS A 134 10.81 4.28 1.45
C CYS A 134 10.38 5.73 1.79
N THR A 135 10.96 6.70 1.10
CA THR A 135 10.92 8.14 1.44
C THR A 135 10.43 8.95 0.25
N ASN A 136 9.41 9.79 0.43
CA ASN A 136 8.88 10.60 -0.66
C ASN A 136 9.83 11.78 -0.95
N VAL A 137 10.53 11.74 -2.08
CA VAL A 137 11.59 12.70 -2.44
C VAL A 137 11.17 13.76 -3.46
N PHE A 138 10.14 13.48 -4.28
CA PHE A 138 9.73 14.40 -5.34
C PHE A 138 8.64 15.36 -4.84
N GLU A 139 9.06 16.52 -4.37
CA GLU A 139 8.21 17.51 -3.71
C GLU A 139 7.22 18.22 -4.66
N PRO A 140 6.09 18.73 -4.15
CA PRO A 140 5.17 19.58 -4.90
C PRO A 140 5.87 20.77 -5.57
N GLY A 141 5.54 21.02 -6.84
CA GLY A 141 6.09 22.12 -7.62
C GLY A 141 7.41 21.81 -8.31
N ASN A 142 8.13 20.77 -7.90
CA ASN A 142 9.40 20.39 -8.52
C ASN A 142 9.18 19.77 -9.90
N GLU A 143 10.21 19.92 -10.73
CA GLU A 143 10.30 19.37 -12.07
C GLU A 143 11.53 18.48 -12.18
N VAL A 144 11.43 17.42 -12.97
CA VAL A 144 12.53 16.52 -13.28
C VAL A 144 12.45 16.13 -14.74
N GLU A 145 13.59 16.09 -15.40
CA GLU A 145 13.70 15.60 -16.77
C GLU A 145 14.22 14.17 -16.72
N HIS A 146 13.58 13.28 -17.48
CA HIS A 146 13.99 11.88 -17.63
C HIS A 146 14.06 11.50 -19.11
N GLN A 147 15.10 10.76 -19.47
CA GLN A 147 15.37 10.31 -20.83
C GLN A 147 15.07 8.82 -21.02
N PHE A 148 14.44 8.50 -22.15
CA PHE A 148 14.10 7.15 -22.56
C PHE A 148 14.63 6.84 -23.96
N ASP A 149 15.39 5.76 -24.09
CA ASP A 149 15.95 5.31 -25.36
C ASP A 149 15.01 4.30 -26.04
N MET A 150 14.23 4.79 -27.01
CA MET A 150 13.21 3.99 -27.68
C MET A 150 13.80 2.96 -28.65
N ASN A 151 15.07 3.10 -29.03
CA ASN A 151 15.74 2.12 -29.88
C ASN A 151 15.83 0.74 -29.21
N ILE A 152 15.88 0.72 -27.87
CA ILE A 152 15.86 -0.50 -27.06
C ILE A 152 14.54 -1.26 -27.22
N LEU A 153 13.47 -0.58 -27.62
CA LEU A 153 12.13 -1.16 -27.77
C LEU A 153 11.81 -1.65 -29.19
N SER A 154 12.75 -1.58 -30.14
CA SER A 154 12.66 -2.13 -31.51
C SER A 154 11.39 -1.71 -32.28
N GLY A 155 11.40 -0.52 -32.89
CA GLY A 155 10.43 -0.13 -33.93
C GLY A 155 9.00 0.10 -33.43
N VAL A 156 8.83 0.50 -32.18
CA VAL A 156 7.50 0.71 -31.58
C VAL A 156 7.02 2.13 -31.85
N GLN A 157 5.98 2.26 -32.68
CA GLN A 157 5.10 3.43 -32.61
C GLN A 157 4.32 3.34 -31.29
N THR A 158 4.61 4.26 -30.37
CA THR A 158 3.83 4.41 -29.15
C THR A 158 2.64 5.31 -29.46
N ALA A 159 1.43 4.85 -29.14
CA ALA A 159 0.22 5.65 -29.29
C ALA A 159 0.06 6.58 -28.08
N PHE A 160 0.28 6.05 -26.88
CA PHE A 160 0.22 6.82 -25.64
C PHE A 160 1.09 6.20 -24.55
N ILE A 161 1.44 7.03 -23.58
CA ILE A 161 2.10 6.65 -22.35
C ILE A 161 1.14 6.84 -21.17
N ASP A 162 1.15 5.87 -20.26
CA ASP A 162 0.51 5.96 -18.96
C ASP A 162 1.58 6.02 -17.85
N ILE A 163 1.44 6.99 -16.95
CA ILE A 163 2.29 7.14 -15.78
C ILE A 163 1.44 6.94 -14.53
N THR A 164 1.90 6.11 -13.61
CA THR A 164 1.26 5.88 -12.31
C THR A 164 2.23 6.26 -11.20
N PRO A 165 1.93 7.28 -10.37
CA PRO A 165 2.79 7.64 -9.26
C PRO A 165 2.71 6.61 -8.12
N ILE A 166 3.82 6.47 -7.40
CA ILE A 166 3.97 5.61 -6.23
C ILE A 166 4.34 6.50 -5.06
N ARG A 167 3.66 6.30 -3.94
CA ARG A 167 3.93 7.03 -2.70
C ARG A 167 4.24 6.09 -1.56
N CYS A 168 5.11 6.55 -0.67
CA CYS A 168 5.35 5.92 0.62
C CYS A 168 4.39 6.46 1.68
N GLN A 169 3.71 5.54 2.36
CA GLN A 169 2.81 5.83 3.46
C GLN A 169 3.12 4.93 4.65
N GLN A 170 3.01 5.49 5.85
CA GLN A 170 3.17 4.71 7.08
C GLN A 170 1.85 4.02 7.41
N GLN A 171 1.87 2.69 7.50
CA GLN A 171 0.70 1.93 7.92
C GLN A 171 0.66 1.84 9.44
N GLU A 172 -0.51 2.09 10.03
CA GLU A 172 -0.69 1.97 11.47
C GLU A 172 -0.33 0.54 11.95
N GLY A 173 0.61 0.43 12.89
CA GLY A 173 1.10 -0.84 13.43
C GLY A 173 2.23 -1.50 12.62
N LYS A 174 2.72 -0.87 11.56
CA LYS A 174 3.97 -1.28 10.89
C LYS A 174 5.09 -0.30 11.20
N ILE A 175 6.28 -0.85 11.46
CA ILE A 175 7.50 -0.09 11.72
C ILE A 175 8.03 0.54 10.41
N LYS A 176 7.73 -0.09 9.26
CA LYS A 176 8.20 0.34 7.94
C LYS A 176 7.08 0.95 7.11
N SER A 177 7.43 2.01 6.38
CA SER A 177 6.59 2.60 5.34
C SER A 177 6.31 1.58 4.23
N VAL A 178 5.09 1.61 3.70
CA VAL A 178 4.63 0.75 2.62
C VAL A 178 4.49 1.58 1.35
N GLN A 179 4.84 0.99 0.21
CA GLN A 179 4.65 1.60 -1.10
C GLN A 179 3.20 1.40 -1.58
N VAL A 180 2.55 2.49 -1.95
CA VAL A 180 1.18 2.52 -2.45
C VAL A 180 1.19 3.04 -3.87
N ARG A 181 0.59 2.28 -4.81
CA ARG A 181 0.44 2.70 -6.21
C ARG A 181 -0.84 3.50 -6.37
N CYS A 182 -0.73 4.72 -6.86
CA CYS A 182 -1.84 5.64 -6.96
C CYS A 182 -2.51 5.56 -8.34
N ASN A 183 -3.27 4.49 -8.56
CA ASN A 183 -3.95 4.22 -9.83
C ASN A 183 -4.94 5.33 -10.22
N ASP A 184 -5.55 6.00 -9.25
CA ASP A 184 -6.52 7.07 -9.50
C ASP A 184 -5.84 8.37 -9.96
N ALA A 185 -4.56 8.55 -9.62
CA ALA A 185 -3.73 9.68 -10.04
C ALA A 185 -2.93 9.38 -11.33
N ARG A 186 -3.36 8.39 -12.11
CA ARG A 186 -2.70 8.02 -13.37
C ARG A 186 -2.83 9.13 -14.42
N ILE A 187 -1.76 9.32 -15.19
CA ILE A 187 -1.72 10.29 -16.30
C ILE A 187 -1.64 9.51 -17.58
N ARG A 188 -2.44 9.90 -18.57
CA ARG A 188 -2.40 9.38 -19.92
C ARG A 188 -2.08 10.50 -20.89
N GLN A 189 -0.99 10.34 -21.63
CA GLN A 189 -0.56 11.33 -22.62
C GLN A 189 -0.36 10.66 -23.99
N PRO A 190 -1.07 11.11 -25.04
CA PRO A 190 -0.77 10.68 -26.40
C PRO A 190 0.62 11.19 -26.82
N ILE A 191 1.36 10.37 -27.55
CA ILE A 191 2.69 10.74 -28.04
C ILE A 191 2.73 10.51 -29.53
N VAL A 192 3.27 11.50 -30.23
CA VAL A 192 3.53 11.43 -31.67
C VAL A 192 5.01 11.75 -31.86
N CYS A 193 5.86 10.74 -31.69
CA CYS A 193 7.27 10.88 -32.07
C CYS A 193 7.43 10.48 -33.53
N PRO A 194 8.01 11.33 -34.40
CA PRO A 194 8.42 10.90 -35.72
C PRO A 194 9.55 9.87 -35.56
N ILE A 195 9.35 8.68 -36.10
CA ILE A 195 10.41 7.67 -36.18
C ILE A 195 11.34 8.09 -37.32
N ALA A 196 12.65 8.05 -37.07
CA ALA A 196 13.67 8.04 -38.12
C ALA A 196 13.79 6.65 -38.74
#